data_AF-A0A2N9X4B3-F1
#
_entry.id   AF-A0A2N9X4B3-F1
#
_cell.length_a   1.000
_cell.length_b   1.000
_cell.length_c   1.000
_cell.angle_alpha   90.00
_cell.angle_beta   90.00
_cell.angle_gamma   90.00
#
_symmetry.space_group_name_H-M   'P 1'
#
loop_
_entity.id
_entity.type
_entity.pdbx_description
1 polymer ?
#
loop_
_entity_poly.entity_id
_entity_poly.type
_entity_poly.pdbx_seq_one_letter_code
_entity_poly.pdbx_strand_id
1 'polypeptide(L)'
;MPVEEYNKYFELDYTEELDSPEYKVCPFCKDIGDNWYDEDFIGYPKPLQKEIDVGELIDELIAPDADCRQEIIEKCHQLGITKANALVWYKASEVELQKPYKENYNQLKYIGVFKF
;
A
#
# COMPACT_ATOMS: atom_id res chain seq x y z
N MET A 1 1.12 14.09 1.80
CA MET A 1 2.03 13.91 0.67
C MET A 1 1.39 14.40 -0.63
N PRO A 2 2.08 15.14 -1.50
CA PRO A 2 1.62 15.47 -2.85
C PRO A 2 1.39 14.21 -3.71
N VAL A 3 0.42 14.25 -4.62
CA VAL A 3 0.08 13.10 -5.49
C VAL A 3 1.26 12.63 -6.35
N GLU A 4 2.08 13.56 -6.84
CA GLU A 4 3.26 13.22 -7.64
C GLU A 4 4.30 12.43 -6.83
N GLU A 5 4.49 12.79 -5.56
CA GLU A 5 5.41 12.07 -4.67
C GLU A 5 4.86 10.68 -4.31
N TYR A 6 3.53 10.57 -4.14
CA TYR A 6 2.86 9.28 -3.95
C TYR A 6 3.03 8.36 -5.16
N ASN A 7 2.84 8.87 -6.39
CA ASN A 7 2.98 8.05 -7.59
C ASN A 7 4.44 7.61 -7.82
N LYS A 8 5.42 8.51 -7.58
CA LYS A 8 6.85 8.18 -7.71
C LYS A 8 7.30 7.07 -6.76
N TYR A 9 6.60 6.86 -5.65
CA TYR A 9 6.92 5.78 -4.74
C TYR A 9 6.66 4.39 -5.35
N PHE A 10 5.71 4.29 -6.28
CA PHE A 10 5.36 3.05 -6.99
C PHE A 10 6.00 2.95 -8.38
N GLU A 11 6.62 4.01 -8.90
CA GLU A 11 7.15 4.04 -10.27
C GLU A 11 8.28 3.01 -10.49
N LEU A 12 8.03 2.04 -11.38
CA LEU A 12 9.00 1.06 -11.84
C LEU A 12 9.90 1.64 -12.95
N ASP A 13 11.16 1.21 -12.98
CA ASP A 13 12.08 1.56 -14.05
C ASP A 13 11.83 0.65 -15.27
N TYR A 14 11.39 1.26 -16.37
CA TYR A 14 11.17 0.58 -17.65
C TYR A 14 12.27 0.89 -18.68
N THR A 15 13.30 1.64 -18.28
CA THR A 15 14.39 2.06 -19.18
C THR A 15 15.55 1.08 -19.21
N GLU A 16 15.65 0.22 -18.19
CA GLU A 16 16.70 -0.76 -18.00
C GLU A 16 16.08 -2.16 -17.73
N GLU A 17 16.80 -3.21 -18.09
CA GLU A 17 16.43 -4.59 -17.73
C GLU A 17 16.62 -4.84 -16.23
N LEU A 18 15.84 -5.73 -15.63
CA LEU A 18 15.86 -5.97 -14.16
C LEU A 18 17.22 -6.43 -13.60
N ASP A 19 18.02 -7.13 -14.40
CA ASP A 19 19.36 -7.60 -14.03
C ASP A 19 20.47 -6.58 -14.38
N SER A 20 20.10 -5.44 -14.99
CA SER A 20 21.03 -4.36 -15.28
C SER A 20 21.54 -3.72 -13.98
N PRO A 21 22.84 -3.45 -13.84
CA PRO A 21 23.35 -2.68 -12.71
C PRO A 21 22.82 -1.24 -12.67
N GLU A 22 22.31 -0.74 -13.79
CA GLU A 22 21.71 0.60 -13.90
C GLU A 22 20.22 0.62 -13.53
N TYR A 23 19.60 -0.55 -13.30
CA TYR A 23 18.19 -0.67 -12.93
C TYR A 23 17.90 0.08 -11.62
N LYS A 24 16.97 1.04 -11.68
CA LYS A 24 16.58 1.81 -10.51
C LYS A 24 15.42 1.13 -9.79
N VAL A 25 15.76 0.37 -8.75
CA VAL A 25 14.77 -0.25 -7.87
C VAL A 25 13.82 0.81 -7.28
N CYS A 26 12.52 0.61 -7.47
CA CYS A 26 11.49 1.53 -7.03
C CYS A 26 11.44 1.66 -5.49
N PRO A 27 11.03 2.80 -4.93
CA PRO A 27 10.96 2.97 -3.47
C PRO A 27 10.06 1.95 -2.77
N PHE A 28 8.88 1.63 -3.33
CA PHE A 28 7.99 0.60 -2.80
C PHE A 28 8.63 -0.80 -2.82
N CYS A 29 9.34 -1.13 -3.91
CA CYS A 29 10.08 -2.38 -4.08
C CYS A 29 11.09 -2.57 -2.92
N LYS A 30 11.88 -1.54 -2.63
CA LYS A 30 12.83 -1.52 -1.49
C LYS A 30 12.13 -1.71 -0.15
N ASP A 31 10.89 -1.23 -0.03
CA ASP A 31 10.12 -1.33 1.19
C ASP A 31 9.53 -2.71 1.41
N ILE A 32 9.14 -3.41 0.35
CA ILE A 32 8.68 -4.80 0.41
C ILE A 32 9.84 -5.82 0.39
N GLY A 33 11.06 -5.37 0.13
CA GLY A 33 12.26 -6.22 0.10
C GLY A 33 12.47 -6.95 -1.22
N ASP A 34 11.93 -6.41 -2.31
CA ASP A 34 12.06 -6.94 -3.67
C ASP A 34 12.67 -5.86 -4.59
N ASN A 35 13.11 -6.27 -5.78
CA ASN A 35 13.60 -5.36 -6.81
C ASN A 35 12.49 -4.90 -7.76
N TRP A 36 11.38 -5.64 -7.82
CA TRP A 36 10.25 -5.39 -8.71
C TRP A 36 8.97 -5.92 -8.07
N TYR A 37 7.82 -5.40 -8.49
CA TYR A 37 6.51 -5.94 -8.12
C TYR A 37 5.62 -6.01 -9.36
N ASP A 38 4.66 -6.91 -9.35
CA ASP A 38 3.69 -7.07 -10.44
C ASP A 38 2.56 -6.06 -10.29
N GLU A 39 2.44 -5.17 -11.26
CA GLU A 39 1.40 -4.13 -11.26
C GLU A 39 -0.03 -4.71 -11.34
N ASP A 40 -0.20 -5.97 -11.78
CA ASP A 40 -1.51 -6.63 -11.82
C ASP A 40 -2.02 -7.03 -10.42
N PHE A 41 -1.13 -7.08 -9.41
CA PHE A 41 -1.46 -7.53 -8.06
C PHE A 41 -1.54 -6.41 -7.02
N ILE A 42 -1.33 -5.16 -7.43
CA ILE A 42 -1.40 -3.99 -6.56
C ILE A 42 -2.67 -3.17 -6.83
N GLY A 43 -3.20 -2.53 -5.79
CA GLY A 43 -4.09 -1.39 -5.93
C GLY A 43 -3.63 -0.23 -5.07
N TYR A 44 -3.43 0.93 -5.67
CA TYR A 44 -3.02 2.17 -5.01
C TYR A 44 -3.81 3.36 -5.58
N PRO A 45 -5.12 3.46 -5.30
CA PRO A 45 -5.95 4.57 -5.76
C PRO A 45 -5.34 5.92 -5.41
N LYS A 46 -5.67 6.94 -6.22
CA LYS A 46 -5.19 8.32 -6.02
C LYS A 46 -5.59 8.78 -4.60
N PRO A 47 -4.64 9.31 -3.80
CA PRO A 47 -4.95 9.75 -2.45
C PRO A 47 -5.88 10.96 -2.48
N LEU A 48 -6.78 11.01 -1.49
CA LEU A 48 -7.67 12.13 -1.24
C LEU A 48 -6.87 13.37 -0.81
N GLN A 49 -7.42 14.55 -1.13
CA GLN A 49 -6.79 15.84 -0.76
C GLN A 49 -6.80 16.11 0.74
N LYS A 50 -7.70 15.45 1.48
CA LYS A 50 -7.86 15.57 2.93
C LYS A 50 -8.12 14.19 3.50
N GLU A 51 -7.70 13.98 4.74
CA GLU A 51 -8.05 12.79 5.49
C GLU A 51 -9.55 12.81 5.83
N ILE A 52 -10.19 11.66 5.64
CA ILE A 52 -11.58 11.39 6.03
C ILE A 52 -11.60 10.28 7.08
N ASP A 53 -12.77 9.95 7.62
CA ASP A 53 -12.89 8.82 8.54
C ASP A 53 -12.41 7.52 7.88
N VAL A 54 -11.71 6.67 8.63
CA VAL A 54 -11.16 5.44 8.05
C VAL A 54 -12.27 4.49 7.57
N GLY A 55 -13.42 4.45 8.25
CA GLY A 55 -14.57 3.67 7.79
C GLY A 55 -15.13 4.18 6.47
N GLU A 56 -15.25 5.51 6.34
CA GLU A 56 -15.67 6.16 5.09
C GLU A 56 -14.71 5.84 3.93
N LEU A 57 -13.39 5.92 4.15
CA LEU A 57 -12.39 5.57 3.14
C LEU A 57 -12.48 4.10 2.71
N ILE A 58 -12.69 3.20 3.67
CA ILE A 58 -12.85 1.77 3.38
C ILE A 58 -14.14 1.52 2.58
N ASP A 59 -15.24 2.21 2.88
CA ASP A 59 -16.51 2.10 2.15
C ASP A 59 -16.41 2.58 0.68
N GLU A 60 -15.51 3.51 0.38
CA GLU A 60 -15.27 3.96 -0.99
C GLU A 60 -14.49 2.95 -1.83
N LEU A 61 -13.66 2.12 -1.19
CA LEU A 61 -12.64 1.30 -1.87
C LEU A 61 -12.88 -0.20 -1.77
N ILE A 62 -13.63 -0.64 -0.77
CA ILE A 62 -13.94 -2.04 -0.48
C ILE A 62 -15.47 -2.20 -0.46
N ALA A 63 -15.95 -3.32 -0.99
CA ALA A 63 -17.38 -3.62 -0.97
C ALA A 63 -17.91 -3.63 0.49
N PRO A 64 -19.03 -2.95 0.79
CA PRO A 64 -19.57 -2.89 2.16
C PRO A 64 -19.89 -4.25 2.79
N ASP A 65 -20.14 -5.27 1.97
CA ASP A 65 -20.43 -6.65 2.35
C ASP A 65 -19.19 -7.56 2.40
N ALA A 66 -17.98 -7.02 2.19
CA ALA A 66 -16.75 -7.79 2.34
C ALA A 66 -16.53 -8.22 3.80
N ASP A 67 -16.34 -9.53 4.01
CA ASP A 67 -16.19 -10.13 5.34
C ASP A 67 -15.07 -9.46 6.17
N CYS A 68 -13.98 -9.04 5.51
CA CYS A 68 -12.83 -8.42 6.17
C CYS A 68 -12.99 -6.92 6.50
N ARG A 69 -14.07 -6.27 6.06
CA ARG A 69 -14.25 -4.82 6.23
C ARG A 69 -14.10 -4.39 7.69
N GLN A 70 -14.80 -5.08 8.60
CA GLN A 70 -14.79 -4.73 10.02
C GLN A 70 -13.42 -4.99 10.65
N GLU A 71 -12.74 -6.07 10.26
CA GLU A 71 -11.40 -6.41 10.74
C GLU A 71 -10.37 -5.33 10.35
N ILE A 72 -10.47 -4.80 9.12
CA ILE A 72 -9.61 -3.71 8.64
C ILE A 72 -9.79 -2.46 9.48
N ILE A 73 -11.03 -2.04 9.73
CA ILE A 73 -11.35 -0.84 10.52
C ILE A 73 -10.85 -1.00 11.96
N GLU A 74 -11.11 -2.14 12.59
CA GLU A 74 -10.63 -2.42 13.95
C GLU A 74 -9.11 -2.38 14.03
N LYS A 75 -8.44 -2.91 13.02
CA LYS A 75 -6.98 -2.91 12.95
C LYS A 75 -6.41 -1.50 12.80
N CYS A 76 -7.03 -0.66 11.98
CA CYS A 76 -6.70 0.76 11.87
C CYS A 76 -6.84 1.46 13.24
N HIS A 77 -7.95 1.26 13.94
CA HIS A 77 -8.18 1.85 15.27
C HIS A 77 -7.16 1.39 16.31
N GLN A 78 -6.79 0.09 16.32
CA GLN A 78 -5.73 -0.43 17.20
C GLN A 78 -4.38 0.24 16.97
N LEU A 79 -4.11 0.69 15.74
CA LEU A 79 -2.89 1.41 15.35
C LEU A 79 -3.01 2.93 15.51
N GLY A 80 -4.12 3.41 16.07
CA GLY A 80 -4.42 4.84 16.27
C GLY A 80 -4.81 5.57 14.98
N ILE A 81 -5.16 4.85 13.91
CA ILE A 81 -5.56 5.39 12.62
C ILE A 81 -7.08 5.53 12.62
N THR A 82 -7.57 6.73 12.93
CA THR A 82 -9.01 7.06 12.86
C THR A 82 -9.35 7.83 11.58
N LYS A 83 -8.36 8.43 10.94
CA LYS A 83 -8.49 9.12 9.66
C LYS A 83 -7.38 8.75 8.71
N ALA A 84 -7.70 8.71 7.43
CA ALA A 84 -6.75 8.43 6.37
C ALA A 84 -7.19 9.11 5.07
N ASN A 85 -6.24 9.30 4.16
CA ASN A 85 -6.52 9.83 2.82
C ASN A 85 -6.06 8.89 1.70
N ALA A 86 -5.45 7.75 2.03
CA ALA A 86 -4.88 6.83 1.07
C ALA A 86 -4.99 5.39 1.60
N LEU A 87 -5.15 4.44 0.69
CA LEU A 87 -5.13 3.01 0.95
C LEU A 87 -4.35 2.34 -0.19
N VAL A 88 -3.53 1.35 0.18
CA VAL A 88 -2.79 0.52 -0.77
C VAL A 88 -2.97 -0.93 -0.35
N TRP A 89 -3.17 -1.81 -1.33
CA TRP A 89 -3.20 -3.24 -1.11
C TRP A 89 -2.34 -3.96 -2.16
N TYR A 90 -1.81 -5.11 -1.78
CA TYR A 90 -1.08 -6.01 -2.66
C TYR A 90 -1.49 -7.44 -2.35
N LYS A 91 -1.57 -8.31 -3.37
CA LYS A 91 -1.95 -9.71 -3.19
C LYS A 91 -0.91 -10.43 -2.33
N ALA A 92 -1.33 -10.91 -1.16
CA ALA A 92 -0.43 -11.49 -0.16
C ALA A 92 0.29 -12.79 -0.60
N SER A 93 -0.19 -13.49 -1.63
CA SER A 93 0.51 -14.66 -2.18
C SER A 93 1.74 -14.29 -3.03
N GLU A 94 1.87 -13.02 -3.39
CA GLU A 94 2.87 -12.52 -4.33
C GLU A 94 3.97 -11.73 -3.63
N VAL A 95 3.85 -11.48 -2.32
CA VAL A 95 4.84 -10.75 -1.54
C VAL A 95 4.93 -11.27 -0.11
N GLU A 96 6.15 -11.47 0.38
CA GLU A 96 6.42 -11.77 1.78
C GLU A 96 7.15 -10.58 2.43
N LEU A 97 6.43 -9.79 3.24
CA LEU A 97 7.02 -8.67 3.96
C LEU A 97 7.97 -9.15 5.05
N GLN A 98 9.20 -8.61 5.03
CA GLN A 98 10.22 -8.90 6.02
C GLN A 98 9.82 -8.41 7.43
N LYS A 99 10.08 -9.24 8.44
CA LYS A 99 9.87 -8.89 9.85
C LYS A 99 11.18 -8.43 10.51
N PRO A 100 11.15 -7.46 11.44
CA PRO A 100 9.98 -6.70 11.87
C PRO A 100 9.48 -5.75 10.77
N TYR A 101 8.16 -5.55 10.71
CA TYR A 101 7.57 -4.62 9.74
C TYR A 101 8.10 -3.21 9.97
N LYS A 102 8.26 -2.44 8.89
CA LYS A 102 8.68 -1.04 9.00
C LYS A 102 7.60 -0.23 9.69
N GLU A 103 8.01 0.77 10.48
CA GLU A 103 7.06 1.70 11.10
C GLU A 103 6.42 2.66 10.07
N ASN A 104 7.06 2.83 8.90
CA ASN A 104 6.67 3.76 7.86
C ASN A 104 6.99 3.17 6.47
N TYR A 105 5.99 3.16 5.60
CA TYR A 105 6.05 2.77 4.19
C TYR A 105 5.65 3.97 3.34
N ASN A 106 6.48 5.00 3.29
CA ASN A 106 6.15 6.29 2.69
C ASN A 106 4.86 6.93 3.25
N GLN A 107 4.85 7.13 4.57
CA GLN A 107 3.70 7.61 5.38
C GLN A 107 2.52 6.64 5.46
N LEU A 108 2.55 5.52 4.73
CA LEU A 108 1.61 4.42 4.91
C LEU A 108 2.04 3.57 6.12
N LYS A 109 1.05 2.94 6.75
CA LYS A 109 1.25 1.96 7.81
C LYS A 109 0.76 0.61 7.35
N TYR A 110 1.56 -0.43 7.58
CA TYR A 110 1.13 -1.80 7.35
C TYR A 110 0.07 -2.18 8.38
N ILE A 111 -1.12 -2.54 7.91
CA ILE A 111 -2.26 -2.92 8.77
C ILE A 111 -2.44 -4.43 8.89
N GLY A 112 -2.06 -5.22 7.88
CA GLY A 112 -2.15 -6.68 7.95
C GLY A 112 -2.43 -7.34 6.61
N VAL A 113 -2.73 -8.64 6.66
CA VAL A 113 -3.30 -9.41 5.55
C VAL A 113 -4.73 -9.76 5.91
N PHE A 114 -5.64 -9.53 4.96
CA PHE A 114 -7.07 -9.74 5.14
C PHE A 114 -7.61 -10.63 4.03
N LYS A 115 -8.64 -11.41 4.34
CA LYS A 115 -9.30 -12.28 3.37
C LYS A 115 -10.45 -11.52 2.70
N PHE A 116 -10.29 -11.27 1.41
CA PHE A 116 -11.32 -10.71 0.54
C PHE A 116 -12.10 -11.82 -0.17
#